data_AF-A0A975DV03-F1
#
_entry.id   AF-A0A975DV03-F1
#
_cell.length_a   1.000
_cell.length_b   1.000
_cell.length_c   1.000
_cell.angle_alpha   90.00
_cell.angle_beta   90.00
_cell.angle_gamma   90.00
#
_symmetry.space_group_name_H-M   'P 1'
#
loop_
_entity.id
_entity.type
_entity.pdbx_description
1 polymer ?
#
loop_
_entity_poly.entity_id
_entity_poly.type
_entity_poly.pdbx_seq_one_letter_code
_entity_poly.pdbx_strand_id
1 'polypeptide(L)'
;MLPVALSLFLPAFVTHSFAQPQPDVCTGKRSCFMAFDGPDRGFCEAYVEGKSCFMAFNDSNDRGWCQHLREGKSCFMALNGQARTDCDAGRIPRAHRHWLNLCRGW
;
A
#
# COMPACT_ATOMS: atom_id res chain seq x y z
N MET A 1 34.66 -47.61 -29.64
CA MET A 1 33.98 -46.40 -30.16
C MET A 1 32.65 -46.28 -29.44
N LEU A 2 32.57 -45.40 -28.43
CA LEU A 2 31.37 -45.13 -27.61
C LEU A 2 30.59 -43.96 -28.24
N PRO A 3 29.25 -44.00 -28.32
CA PRO A 3 28.47 -42.79 -28.50
C PRO A 3 28.18 -42.15 -27.13
N VAL A 4 28.61 -40.91 -26.97
CA VAL A 4 28.32 -40.05 -25.81
C VAL A 4 26.88 -39.56 -25.93
N ALA A 5 26.01 -40.03 -25.04
CA ALA A 5 24.66 -39.51 -24.89
C ALA A 5 24.74 -38.11 -24.24
N LEU A 6 24.40 -37.09 -25.03
CA LEU A 6 24.35 -35.69 -24.63
C LEU A 6 23.05 -35.45 -23.84
N SER A 7 23.07 -35.69 -22.53
CA SER A 7 21.95 -35.39 -21.63
C SER A 7 21.80 -33.86 -21.47
N LEU A 8 20.80 -33.29 -22.13
CA LEU A 8 20.36 -31.91 -21.96
C LEU A 8 19.79 -31.72 -20.54
N PHE A 9 20.60 -31.19 -19.64
CA PHE A 9 20.13 -30.69 -18.35
C PHE A 9 19.38 -29.36 -18.59
N LEU A 10 18.04 -29.42 -18.62
CA LEU A 10 17.21 -28.22 -18.46
C LEU A 10 17.39 -27.72 -17.01
N PRO A 11 17.79 -26.46 -16.77
CA PRO A 11 17.68 -25.91 -15.44
C PRO A 11 16.19 -25.74 -15.13
N ALA A 12 15.71 -26.49 -14.16
CA ALA A 12 14.43 -26.24 -13.51
C ALA A 12 14.49 -24.82 -12.95
N PHE A 13 13.77 -23.88 -13.58
CA PHE A 13 13.49 -22.58 -13.00
C PHE A 13 12.64 -22.83 -11.74
N VAL A 14 13.31 -22.94 -10.60
CA VAL A 14 12.65 -22.91 -9.30
C VAL A 14 12.09 -21.50 -9.15
N THR A 15 10.79 -21.34 -9.41
CA THR A 15 10.05 -20.14 -9.02
C THR A 15 10.03 -20.12 -7.49
N HIS A 16 11.07 -19.56 -6.89
CA HIS A 16 11.02 -19.14 -5.49
C HIS A 16 10.02 -18.00 -5.41
N SER A 17 8.77 -18.34 -5.09
CA SER A 17 7.82 -17.40 -4.52
C SER A 17 8.35 -16.98 -3.16
N PHE A 18 9.29 -16.03 -3.14
CA PHE A 18 9.66 -15.33 -1.92
C PHE A 18 8.44 -14.49 -1.53
N ALA A 19 7.51 -15.11 -0.81
CA ALA A 19 6.55 -14.41 0.02
C ALA A 19 7.38 -13.49 0.93
N GLN A 20 7.48 -12.20 0.56
CA GLN A 20 8.17 -11.21 1.38
C GLN A 20 7.51 -11.26 2.77
N PRO A 21 8.29 -11.30 3.87
CA PRO A 21 7.72 -11.28 5.20
C PRO A 21 6.72 -10.12 5.31
N GLN A 22 5.44 -10.46 5.51
CA GLN A 22 4.38 -9.47 5.61
C GLN A 22 4.73 -8.52 6.78
N PRO A 23 4.55 -7.19 6.62
CA PRO A 23 4.79 -6.27 7.73
C PRO A 23 3.98 -6.72 8.95
N ASP A 24 4.61 -6.76 10.14
CA ASP A 24 3.93 -7.19 11.37
C ASP A 24 2.59 -6.45 11.60
N VAL A 25 2.51 -5.19 11.14
CA VAL A 25 1.30 -4.36 11.19
C VAL A 25 0.13 -4.91 10.37
N CYS A 26 0.37 -5.57 9.23
CA CYS A 26 -0.69 -6.17 8.42
C CYS A 26 -1.22 -7.48 9.04
N THR A 27 -0.46 -8.10 9.94
CA THR A 27 -0.86 -9.32 10.67
C THR A 27 -1.44 -9.03 12.05
N GLY A 28 -1.50 -7.75 12.44
CA GLY A 28 -1.95 -7.32 13.77
C GLY A 28 -0.99 -7.68 14.91
N LYS A 29 0.21 -8.22 14.62
CA LYS A 29 1.23 -8.55 15.64
C LYS A 29 1.84 -7.32 16.32
N ARG A 30 1.81 -6.17 15.64
CA ARG A 30 2.28 -4.89 16.15
C ARG A 30 1.32 -3.79 15.70
N SER A 31 0.97 -2.87 16.59
CA SER A 31 0.15 -1.71 16.24
C SER A 31 0.97 -0.67 15.46
N CYS A 32 0.30 0.12 14.64
CA CYS A 32 0.86 1.23 13.89
C CYS A 32 1.53 2.26 14.81
N PHE A 33 0.94 2.51 15.98
CA PHE A 33 1.50 3.40 16.99
C PHE A 33 2.90 2.97 17.47
N MET A 34 3.15 1.66 17.57
CA MET A 34 4.46 1.13 17.99
C MET A 34 5.43 0.94 16.83
N ALA A 35 4.93 0.83 15.60
CA ALA A 35 5.74 0.51 14.42
C ALA A 35 6.23 1.75 13.66
N PHE A 36 5.49 2.86 13.74
CA PHE A 36 5.75 4.05 12.93
C PHE A 36 5.62 5.34 13.73
N ASP A 37 6.40 6.33 13.31
CA ASP A 37 6.37 7.71 13.82
C ASP A 37 6.00 8.70 12.71
N GLY A 38 5.70 9.94 13.12
CA GLY A 38 5.44 11.02 12.17
C GLY A 38 4.28 10.74 11.21
N PRO A 39 4.35 11.18 9.94
CA PRO A 39 3.29 11.00 8.95
C PRO A 39 2.94 9.53 8.70
N ASP A 40 3.94 8.65 8.68
CA ASP A 40 3.76 7.21 8.42
C ASP A 40 2.86 6.53 9.45
N ARG A 41 2.86 7.03 10.70
CA ARG A 41 1.90 6.58 11.71
C ARG A 41 0.46 6.86 11.29
N GLY A 42 0.16 8.08 10.85
CA GLY A 42 -1.18 8.46 10.40
C GLY A 42 -1.64 7.63 9.20
N PHE A 43 -0.73 7.37 8.25
CA PHE A 43 -1.03 6.48 7.13
C PHE A 43 -1.29 5.05 7.57
N CYS A 44 -0.44 4.47 8.42
CA CYS A 44 -0.64 3.12 8.92
C CYS A 44 -1.98 3.01 9.67
N GLU A 45 -2.23 3.94 10.59
CA GLU A 45 -3.47 3.94 11.38
C GLU A 45 -4.72 4.06 10.52
N ALA A 46 -4.67 4.89 9.47
CA ALA A 46 -5.78 5.00 8.53
C ALA A 46 -5.91 3.75 7.64
N TYR A 47 -4.87 3.35 6.92
CA TYR A 47 -4.98 2.33 5.87
C TYR A 47 -4.93 0.90 6.38
N VAL A 48 -4.29 0.65 7.51
CA VAL A 48 -4.08 -0.69 8.09
C VAL A 48 -5.01 -0.93 9.27
N GLU A 49 -5.04 -0.02 10.25
CA GLU A 49 -5.90 -0.18 11.44
C GLU A 49 -7.33 0.34 11.22
N GLY A 50 -7.58 1.01 10.11
CA GLY A 50 -8.91 1.48 9.74
C GLY A 50 -9.42 2.67 10.57
N LYS A 51 -8.54 3.41 11.27
CA LYS A 51 -8.92 4.66 11.93
C LYS A 51 -9.52 5.65 10.94
N SER A 52 -10.37 6.55 11.45
CA SER A 52 -10.99 7.59 10.64
C SER A 52 -9.92 8.47 9.98
N CYS A 53 -10.11 8.82 8.72
CA CYS A 53 -9.20 9.72 8.01
C CYS A 53 -9.14 11.10 8.66
N PHE A 54 -10.20 11.51 9.36
CA PHE A 54 -10.25 12.78 10.08
C PHE A 54 -9.29 12.80 11.27
N MET A 55 -9.24 11.73 12.06
CA MET A 55 -8.35 11.65 13.24
C MET A 55 -6.90 11.31 12.86
N ALA A 56 -6.69 10.58 11.77
CA ALA A 56 -5.36 10.12 11.38
C ALA A 56 -4.49 11.20 10.73
N PHE A 57 -5.09 12.22 10.12
CA PHE A 57 -4.38 13.25 9.36
C PHE A 57 -4.74 14.67 9.80
N ASN A 58 -3.71 15.44 10.16
CA ASN A 58 -3.83 16.87 10.40
C ASN A 58 -3.90 17.66 9.09
N ASP A 59 -3.14 17.23 8.07
CA ASP A 59 -3.15 17.85 6.74
C ASP A 59 -4.50 17.62 6.02
N SER A 60 -5.01 18.69 5.41
CA SER A 60 -6.33 18.66 4.76
C SER A 60 -6.34 17.86 3.47
N ASN A 61 -5.22 17.84 2.72
CA ASN A 61 -5.13 17.06 1.49
C ASN A 61 -4.97 15.58 1.81
N ASP A 62 -4.10 15.20 2.74
CA ASP A 62 -3.93 13.79 3.12
C ASP A 62 -5.23 13.21 3.70
N ARG A 63 -5.92 14.00 4.54
CA ARG A 63 -7.26 13.66 5.03
C ARG A 63 -8.23 13.48 3.87
N GLY A 64 -8.31 14.44 2.95
CA GLY A 64 -9.21 14.38 1.79
C GLY A 64 -8.94 13.17 0.90
N TRP A 65 -7.69 12.88 0.59
CA TRP A 65 -7.29 11.71 -0.18
C TRP A 65 -7.67 10.41 0.52
N CYS A 66 -7.43 10.32 1.82
CA CYS A 66 -7.88 9.17 2.61
C CYS A 66 -9.40 9.00 2.56
N GLN A 67 -10.17 10.08 2.72
CA GLN A 67 -11.63 10.01 2.67
C GLN A 67 -12.14 9.58 1.29
N HIS A 68 -11.51 10.06 0.21
CA HIS A 68 -11.84 9.62 -1.13
C HIS A 68 -11.55 8.13 -1.34
N LEU A 69 -10.35 7.69 -0.95
CA LEU A 69 -9.83 6.36 -1.27
C LEU A 69 -10.37 5.25 -0.34
N ARG A 70 -10.75 5.58 0.90
CA ARG A 70 -11.22 4.61 1.90
C ARG A 70 -12.68 4.81 2.31
N GLU A 71 -13.10 6.05 2.49
CA GLU A 71 -14.45 6.38 3.00
C GLU A 71 -15.46 6.62 1.86
N GLY A 72 -15.05 6.47 0.60
CA GLY A 72 -15.93 6.52 -0.57
C GLY A 72 -16.43 7.93 -0.94
N LYS A 73 -15.83 8.99 -0.39
CA LYS A 73 -16.18 10.36 -0.79
C LYS A 73 -15.78 10.62 -2.24
N SER A 74 -16.56 11.44 -2.95
CA SER A 74 -16.15 11.89 -4.29
C SER A 74 -14.96 12.86 -4.22
N CYS A 75 -14.21 12.99 -5.32
CA CYS A 75 -13.14 13.99 -5.44
C CYS A 75 -13.63 15.40 -5.06
N PHE A 76 -14.86 15.75 -5.47
CA PHE A 76 -15.48 17.03 -5.14
C PHE A 76 -15.73 17.23 -3.64
N MET A 77 -16.17 16.18 -2.94
CA MET A 77 -16.50 16.29 -1.51
C MET A 77 -15.27 16.25 -0.61
N ALA A 78 -14.20 15.60 -1.06
CA ALA A 78 -13.04 15.31 -0.22
C ALA A 78 -11.87 16.27 -0.43
N LEU A 79 -11.72 16.82 -1.64
CA LEU A 79 -10.52 17.55 -2.06
C LEU A 79 -10.85 18.90 -2.69
N ASN A 80 -9.89 19.82 -2.63
CA ASN A 80 -9.98 21.15 -3.22
C ASN A 80 -8.72 21.48 -4.04
N GLY A 81 -8.80 22.51 -4.86
CA GLY A 81 -7.66 23.03 -5.63
C GLY A 81 -6.96 21.97 -6.48
N GLN A 82 -5.63 21.98 -6.47
CA GLN A 82 -4.82 21.05 -7.28
C GLN A 82 -5.06 19.59 -6.90
N ALA A 83 -5.27 19.28 -5.62
CA ALA A 83 -5.51 17.91 -5.19
C ALA A 83 -6.82 17.34 -5.77
N ARG A 84 -7.85 18.17 -5.92
CA ARG A 84 -9.08 17.80 -6.63
C ARG A 84 -8.81 17.55 -8.11
N THR A 85 -8.10 18.45 -8.78
CA THR A 85 -7.72 18.30 -10.20
C THR A 85 -6.93 17.01 -10.43
N ASP A 86 -6.05 16.64 -9.51
CA ASP A 86 -5.29 15.40 -9.56
C ASP A 86 -6.20 14.18 -9.35
N CYS A 87 -7.16 14.25 -8.42
CA CYS A 87 -8.16 13.20 -8.17
C CYS A 87 -9.06 12.95 -9.39
N ASP A 88 -9.63 14.01 -9.97
CA ASP A 88 -10.47 13.93 -11.16
C ASP A 88 -9.70 13.35 -12.36
N ALA A 89 -8.38 13.54 -12.40
CA ALA A 89 -7.47 12.96 -13.39
C ALA A 89 -6.93 11.55 -13.02
N GLY A 90 -7.38 10.93 -11.93
CA GLY A 90 -6.91 9.61 -11.48
C GLY A 90 -5.47 9.58 -10.96
N ARG A 91 -4.88 10.73 -10.64
CA ARG A 91 -3.48 10.86 -10.20
C ARG A 91 -3.40 10.79 -8.67
N ILE A 92 -3.42 9.57 -8.15
CA ILE A 92 -3.30 9.33 -6.70
C ILE A 92 -1.86 9.62 -6.21
N PRO A 93 -1.67 10.38 -5.11
CA PRO A 93 -0.36 10.64 -4.53
C PRO A 93 0.37 9.36 -4.16
N ARG A 94 1.71 9.39 -4.28
CA ARG A 94 2.54 8.19 -4.11
C ARG A 94 2.39 7.55 -2.72
N ALA A 95 2.35 8.36 -1.66
CA ALA A 95 2.19 7.88 -0.29
C ALA A 95 0.86 7.14 -0.11
N HIS A 96 -0.26 7.77 -0.48
CA HIS A 96 -1.58 7.13 -0.44
C HIS A 96 -1.64 5.83 -1.23
N ARG A 97 -1.05 5.80 -2.43
CA ARG A 97 -0.99 4.58 -3.25
C ARG A 97 -0.15 3.48 -2.59
N HIS A 98 0.95 3.84 -1.96
CA HIS A 98 1.80 2.91 -1.24
C HIS A 98 1.01 2.25 -0.10
N TRP A 99 0.42 3.06 0.78
CA TRP A 99 -0.30 2.57 1.96
C TRP A 99 -1.61 1.83 1.63
N LEU A 100 -2.32 2.24 0.57
CA LEU A 100 -3.46 1.49 0.04
C LEU A 100 -3.12 0.05 -0.29
N ASN A 101 -1.92 -0.20 -0.82
CA ASN A 101 -1.52 -1.49 -1.33
C ASN A 101 -0.68 -2.31 -0.34
N LEU A 102 -0.21 -1.70 0.75
CA LEU A 102 0.74 -2.30 1.68
C LEU A 102 0.28 -3.67 2.19
N CYS A 103 -1.01 -3.82 2.51
CA CYS A 103 -1.59 -5.05 3.05
C CYS A 103 -2.58 -5.75 2.10
N ARG A 104 -2.70 -5.33 0.82
CA ARG A 104 -3.72 -5.85 -0.14
C ARG A 104 -3.35 -7.16 -0.84
N GLY A 105 -2.14 -7.67 -0.66
CA GLY A 105 -1.60 -8.83 -1.38
C GLY A 105 -1.70 -10.17 -0.65
N TRP A 106 -2.54 -10.27 0.39
CA TRP A 106 -2.63 -11.43 1.27
C TRP A 106 -4.09 -11.75 1.59
#